data_AF-A0A924ZEB2-F1
#
_entry.id   AF-A0A924ZEB2-F1
#
_cell.length_a   1.000
_cell.length_b   1.000
_cell.length_c   1.000
_cell.angle_alpha   90.00
_cell.angle_beta   90.00
_cell.angle_gamma   90.00
#
_symmetry.space_group_name_H-M   'P 1'
#
loop_
_entity.id
_entity.type
_entity.pdbx_description
1 polymer ?
#
loop_
_entity_poly.entity_id
_entity_poly.type
_entity_poly.pdbx_seq_one_letter_code
_entity_poly.pdbx_strand_id
1 'polypeptide(L)'
;MSIDLTLSDLSRLSRVRQVLSDNDPNKQFASLDMAEVHIADNVLPLLCEVIDRHVAEAGRRAGADTQVRMIVDPVMIRRGETDLKAHVESLLAPRYAVRRVVMDDGHPVLHADEVILDRASDASVGADVIVSVGGGTITDVAKI
;
A
#
# COMPACT_ATOMS: atom_id res chain seq x y z
N MET A 1 -14.66 22.40 10.38
CA MET A 1 -13.83 21.80 11.45
C MET A 1 -12.39 22.00 11.03
N SER A 2 -11.62 22.82 11.75
CA SER A 2 -10.19 23.00 11.47
C SER A 2 -9.45 21.96 12.29
N ILE A 3 -8.86 20.99 11.62
CA ILE A 3 -8.08 19.93 12.25
C ILE A 3 -6.67 20.47 12.45
N ASP A 4 -6.20 20.54 13.69
CA ASP A 4 -4.86 21.02 14.06
C ASP A 4 -3.78 19.97 13.72
N LEU A 5 -3.55 19.75 12.43
CA LEU A 5 -2.50 18.87 11.91
C LEU A 5 -1.63 19.61 10.90
N THR A 6 -0.33 19.38 10.97
CA THR A 6 0.64 19.85 9.97
C THR A 6 1.14 18.69 9.11
N LEU A 7 1.81 18.99 7.99
CA LEU A 7 2.44 17.96 7.14
C LEU A 7 3.41 17.07 7.93
N SER A 8 4.12 17.64 8.91
CA SER A 8 5.07 16.91 9.76
C SER A 8 4.40 15.89 10.70
N ASP A 9 3.09 16.01 10.92
CA ASP A 9 2.33 15.11 11.78
C ASP A 9 1.81 13.87 11.03
N LEU A 10 1.85 13.86 9.70
CA LEU A 10 1.29 12.78 8.89
C LEU A 10 1.99 11.43 9.12
N SER A 11 3.28 11.43 9.47
CA SER A 11 4.02 10.22 9.87
C SER A 11 3.86 9.87 11.36
N ARG A 12 3.08 10.65 12.13
CA ARG A 12 2.89 10.48 13.59
C ARG A 12 1.47 9.99 13.88
N LEU A 13 1.22 8.70 13.64
CA LEU A 13 -0.13 8.14 13.78
C LEU A 13 -0.75 8.30 15.17
N SER A 14 0.04 8.32 16.25
CA SER A 14 -0.48 8.61 17.60
C SER A 14 -1.08 10.03 17.70
N ARG A 15 -0.41 11.03 17.12
CA ARG A 15 -0.90 12.41 17.05
C ARG A 15 -2.14 12.50 16.17
N VAL A 16 -2.14 11.86 14.99
CA VAL A 16 -3.30 11.83 14.09
C VAL A 16 -4.51 11.21 14.80
N ARG A 17 -4.35 10.05 15.45
CA ARG A 17 -5.42 9.39 16.21
C ARG A 17 -5.93 10.25 17.36
N GLN A 18 -5.04 10.93 18.08
CA GLN A 18 -5.45 11.84 19.16
C GLN A 18 -6.32 12.98 18.63
N VAL A 19 -5.88 13.67 17.57
CA VAL A 19 -6.65 14.78 16.97
C VAL A 19 -8.00 14.30 16.45
N LEU A 20 -8.05 13.15 15.78
CA LEU A 20 -9.31 12.57 15.30
C LEU A 20 -10.24 12.25 16.48
N SER A 21 -9.75 11.65 17.55
CA SER A 21 -10.55 11.36 18.76
C SER A 21 -11.10 12.63 19.40
N ASP A 22 -10.33 13.72 19.42
CA ASP A 22 -10.74 15.00 20.01
C ASP A 22 -11.81 15.71 19.15
N ASN A 23 -11.82 15.45 17.84
CA ASN A 23 -12.68 16.14 16.87
C ASN A 23 -13.85 15.29 16.34
N ASP A 24 -13.92 14.00 16.67
CA ASP A 24 -15.00 13.10 16.31
C ASP A 24 -15.72 12.51 17.55
N PRO A 25 -16.39 13.35 18.36
CA PRO A 25 -17.08 12.90 19.57
C PRO A 25 -18.23 11.92 19.27
N ASN A 26 -18.73 11.93 18.04
CA ASN A 26 -19.81 11.07 17.59
C ASN A 26 -19.32 9.76 16.95
N LYS A 27 -17.99 9.54 16.85
CA LYS A 27 -17.37 8.35 16.25
C LYS A 27 -17.88 8.06 14.84
N GLN A 28 -17.99 9.10 14.02
CA GLN A 28 -18.43 9.03 12.63
C GLN A 28 -17.35 8.43 11.71
N PHE A 29 -16.08 8.52 12.08
CA PHE A 29 -14.99 7.96 11.30
C PHE A 29 -14.67 6.53 11.74
N ALA A 30 -14.59 5.63 10.76
CA ALA A 30 -14.08 4.27 10.98
C ALA A 30 -12.55 4.28 11.08
N SER A 31 -12.00 3.40 11.92
CA SER A 31 -10.56 3.14 11.93
C SER A 31 -10.14 2.52 10.61
N LEU A 32 -8.99 2.95 10.08
CA LEU A 32 -8.31 2.28 8.98
C LEU A 32 -7.31 1.22 9.47
N ASP A 33 -7.14 1.09 10.79
CA ASP A 33 -6.18 0.20 11.46
C ASP A 33 -4.76 0.24 10.87
N MET A 34 -4.41 1.42 10.35
CA MET A 34 -3.12 1.68 9.71
C MET A 34 -1.99 1.50 10.71
N ALA A 35 -1.05 0.59 10.45
CA ALA A 35 0.02 0.29 11.39
C ALA A 35 1.11 1.38 11.40
N GLU A 36 1.50 1.88 10.23
CA GLU A 36 2.55 2.90 10.10
C GLU A 36 2.39 3.77 8.83
N VAL A 37 2.99 4.96 8.85
CA VAL A 37 3.09 5.88 7.71
C VAL A 37 4.51 6.44 7.65
N HIS A 38 5.13 6.32 6.48
CA HIS A 38 6.47 6.83 6.21
C HIS A 38 6.40 7.90 5.12
N ILE A 39 6.84 9.11 5.45
CA ILE A 39 6.92 10.24 4.51
C ILE A 39 8.33 10.81 4.57
N ALA A 40 9.04 10.73 3.45
CA ALA A 40 10.37 11.28 3.24
C ALA A 40 10.60 11.44 1.73
N ASP A 41 11.68 12.14 1.35
CA ASP A 41 12.07 12.28 -0.05
C ASP A 41 12.25 10.93 -0.73
N ASN A 42 12.77 9.93 -0.01
CA ASN A 42 12.95 8.55 -0.48
C ASN A 42 12.65 7.52 0.62
N VAL A 43 11.52 6.82 0.52
CA VAL A 43 11.12 5.77 1.48
C VAL A 43 11.36 4.34 0.98
N LEU A 44 11.65 4.17 -0.32
CA LEU A 44 11.79 2.84 -0.93
C LEU A 44 12.81 1.90 -0.24
N PRO A 45 13.96 2.39 0.28
CA PRO A 45 14.89 1.52 0.99
C PRO A 45 14.30 0.81 2.22
N LEU A 46 13.24 1.37 2.82
CA LEU A 46 12.58 0.79 4.00
C LEU A 46 11.58 -0.31 3.65
N LEU A 47 11.23 -0.50 2.37
CA LEU A 47 10.10 -1.34 1.96
C LEU A 47 10.22 -2.79 2.45
N CYS A 48 11.40 -3.41 2.30
CA CYS A 48 11.59 -4.78 2.73
C CYS A 48 11.55 -4.90 4.26
N GLU A 49 12.16 -3.96 4.98
CA GLU A 49 12.17 -3.94 6.45
C GLU A 49 10.76 -3.76 7.04
N VAL A 50 9.94 -2.92 6.40
CA VAL A 50 8.51 -2.75 6.71
C VAL A 50 7.78 -4.07 6.55
N ILE A 51 7.93 -4.74 5.40
CA ILE A 51 7.28 -6.03 5.14
C ILE A 51 7.72 -7.09 6.16
N ASP A 52 9.03 -7.21 6.41
CA ASP A 52 9.58 -8.20 7.35
C ASP A 52 8.96 -8.05 8.74
N ARG A 53 8.83 -6.81 9.20
CA ARG A 53 8.28 -6.48 10.52
C ARG A 53 6.80 -6.84 10.62
N HIS A 54 5.97 -6.48 9.65
CA HIS A 54 4.54 -6.83 9.68
C HIS A 54 4.29 -8.34 9.53
N VAL A 55 5.09 -9.03 8.71
CA VAL A 55 5.02 -10.50 8.61
C VAL A 55 5.42 -11.15 9.95
N ALA A 56 6.41 -10.59 10.66
CA ALA A 56 6.80 -11.05 11.99
C ALA A 56 5.73 -10.78 13.05
N GLU A 57 5.11 -9.61 13.04
CA GLU A 57 3.99 -9.25 13.93
C GLU A 57 2.77 -10.16 13.71
N ALA A 58 2.55 -10.65 12.49
CA ALA A 58 1.57 -11.67 12.16
C ALA A 58 1.98 -13.11 12.58
N GLY A 59 3.08 -13.28 13.31
CA GLY A 59 3.55 -14.58 13.82
C GLY A 59 4.23 -15.46 12.77
N ARG A 60 4.67 -14.88 11.65
CA ARG A 60 5.31 -15.59 10.53
C ARG A 60 6.75 -15.11 10.37
N ARG A 61 7.53 -15.77 9.51
CA ARG A 61 8.88 -15.32 9.16
C ARG A 61 8.93 -14.95 7.68
N ALA A 62 9.34 -13.72 7.40
CA ALA A 62 9.55 -13.25 6.04
C ALA A 62 10.81 -13.89 5.42
N GLY A 63 10.76 -14.16 4.11
CA GLY A 63 11.85 -14.76 3.36
C GLY A 63 11.45 -15.16 1.94
N ALA A 64 12.25 -15.99 1.29
CA ALA A 64 12.08 -16.36 -0.12
C ALA A 64 10.70 -16.98 -0.43
N ASP A 65 10.10 -17.69 0.54
CA ASP A 65 8.79 -18.32 0.37
C ASP A 65 7.61 -17.36 0.57
N THR A 66 7.86 -16.14 1.09
CA THR A 66 6.82 -15.12 1.29
C THR A 66 6.22 -14.71 -0.05
N GLN A 67 4.94 -15.01 -0.22
CA GLN A 67 4.18 -14.73 -1.44
C GLN A 67 3.78 -13.26 -1.48
N VAL A 68 4.49 -12.46 -2.29
CA VAL A 68 4.17 -11.04 -2.47
C VAL A 68 3.39 -10.86 -3.77
N ARG A 69 2.23 -10.20 -3.70
CA ARG A 69 1.48 -9.76 -4.89
C ARG A 69 1.63 -8.26 -5.04
N MET A 70 2.32 -7.85 -6.09
CA MET A 70 2.48 -6.45 -6.43
C MET A 70 1.36 -6.03 -7.39
N ILE A 71 0.34 -5.35 -6.89
CA ILE A 71 -0.83 -4.93 -7.66
C ILE A 71 -0.62 -3.50 -8.19
N VAL A 72 -0.70 -3.32 -9.49
CA VAL A 72 -0.45 -2.03 -10.17
C VAL A 72 -1.44 -1.77 -11.29
N ASP A 73 -1.61 -0.51 -11.69
CA ASP A 73 -2.27 -0.14 -12.95
C ASP A 73 -1.23 -0.09 -14.12
N PRO A 74 -1.63 0.06 -15.40
CA PRO A 74 -0.69 0.18 -16.53
C PRO A 74 -0.03 1.57 -16.64
N VAL A 75 -0.49 2.59 -15.92
CA VAL A 75 -0.02 3.97 -16.06
C VAL A 75 1.42 4.11 -15.58
N MET A 76 2.34 4.53 -16.44
CA MET A 76 3.74 4.66 -16.04
C MET A 76 3.93 5.78 -15.01
N ILE A 77 4.64 5.46 -13.92
CA ILE A 77 5.03 6.45 -12.89
C ILE A 77 6.54 6.53 -12.88
N ARG A 78 7.08 7.72 -13.13
CA ARG A 78 8.53 7.93 -13.18
C ARG A 78 9.04 8.69 -11.95
N ARG A 79 10.18 8.25 -11.44
CA ARG A 79 11.00 9.00 -10.48
C ARG A 79 12.34 9.28 -11.14
N GLY A 80 12.49 10.49 -11.70
CA GLY A 80 13.54 10.77 -12.68
C GLY A 80 13.34 9.92 -13.93
N GLU A 81 14.38 9.19 -14.34
CA GLU A 81 14.33 8.29 -15.51
C GLU A 81 13.86 6.86 -15.18
N THR A 82 13.57 6.56 -13.91
CA THR A 82 13.24 5.20 -13.47
C THR A 82 11.72 4.99 -13.38
N ASP A 83 11.21 3.90 -13.96
CA ASP A 83 9.85 3.41 -13.68
C ASP A 83 9.77 2.94 -12.21
N LEU A 84 8.95 3.63 -11.43
CA LEU A 84 8.75 3.36 -10.01
C LEU A 84 8.26 1.93 -9.77
N LYS A 85 7.39 1.40 -10.63
CA LYS A 85 6.83 0.05 -10.46
C LYS A 85 7.89 -1.01 -10.67
N ALA A 86 8.70 -0.86 -11.72
CA ALA A 86 9.85 -1.74 -11.96
C ALA A 86 10.90 -1.66 -10.83
N HIS A 87 11.12 -0.46 -10.27
CA HIS A 87 12.04 -0.28 -9.14
C HIS A 87 11.52 -0.99 -7.87
N VAL A 88 10.24 -0.83 -7.53
CA VAL A 88 9.67 -1.54 -6.37
C VAL A 88 9.79 -3.05 -6.54
N GLU A 89 9.50 -3.57 -7.74
CA GLU A 89 9.65 -4.99 -8.05
C GLU A 89 11.11 -5.47 -7.87
N SER A 90 12.09 -4.69 -8.32
CA SER A 90 13.52 -5.04 -8.20
C SER A 90 14.04 -5.01 -6.76
N LEU A 91 13.42 -4.23 -5.87
CA LEU A 91 13.73 -4.23 -4.44
C LEU A 91 13.16 -5.47 -3.74
N LEU A 92 11.98 -5.93 -4.16
CA LEU A 92 11.27 -7.04 -3.53
C LEU A 92 11.78 -8.41 -4.00
N ALA A 93 12.03 -8.56 -5.30
CA ALA A 93 12.34 -9.86 -5.94
C ALA A 93 13.56 -10.61 -5.36
N PRO A 94 14.64 -9.94 -4.89
CA PRO A 94 15.76 -10.65 -4.27
C PRO A 94 15.41 -11.34 -2.94
N ARG A 95 14.31 -10.93 -2.29
CA ARG A 95 13.97 -11.36 -0.92
C ARG A 95 12.72 -12.22 -0.84
N TYR A 96 11.78 -12.07 -1.77
CA TYR A 96 10.44 -12.66 -1.71
C TYR A 96 10.04 -13.32 -3.04
N ALA A 97 9.03 -14.18 -2.99
CA ALA A 97 8.35 -14.70 -4.17
C ALA A 97 7.34 -13.66 -4.71
N VAL A 98 7.83 -12.73 -5.52
CA VAL A 98 7.05 -11.60 -6.05
C VAL A 98 6.33 -11.98 -7.35
N ARG A 99 5.04 -11.67 -7.43
CA ARG A 99 4.28 -11.68 -8.69
C ARG A 99 3.65 -10.30 -8.90
N ARG A 100 4.02 -9.64 -10.00
CA ARG A 100 3.36 -8.43 -10.47
C ARG A 100 2.02 -8.78 -11.13
N VAL A 101 0.97 -8.06 -10.75
CA VAL A 101 -0.37 -8.17 -11.30
C VAL A 101 -0.79 -6.80 -11.79
N VAL A 102 -1.09 -6.70 -13.09
CA VAL A 102 -1.52 -5.45 -13.72
C VAL A 102 -3.05 -5.46 -13.82
N MET A 103 -3.68 -4.49 -13.16
CA MET A 103 -5.10 -4.20 -13.27
C MET A 103 -5.32 -3.22 -14.40
N ASP A 104 -6.03 -3.66 -15.42
CA ASP A 104 -6.33 -2.91 -16.62
C ASP A 104 -7.77 -3.22 -17.04
N ASP A 105 -8.58 -2.17 -17.16
CA ASP A 105 -9.96 -2.19 -17.63
C ASP A 105 -10.08 -1.72 -19.10
N GLY A 106 -8.95 -1.46 -19.76
CA GLY A 106 -8.89 -0.95 -21.13
C GLY A 106 -9.15 0.55 -21.23
N HIS A 107 -9.37 1.25 -20.11
CA HIS A 107 -9.56 2.69 -20.07
C HIS A 107 -8.25 3.43 -19.74
N PRO A 108 -8.12 4.72 -20.13
CA PRO A 108 -6.94 5.52 -19.78
C PRO A 108 -6.73 5.68 -18.27
N VAL A 109 -7.81 5.55 -17.49
CA VAL A 109 -7.81 5.60 -16.03
C VAL A 109 -8.56 4.38 -15.55
N LEU A 110 -7.92 3.63 -14.66
CA LEU A 110 -8.52 2.44 -14.02
C LEU A 110 -9.72 2.86 -13.17
N HIS A 111 -10.84 2.17 -13.32
CA HIS A 111 -12.00 2.29 -12.45
C HIS A 111 -12.00 1.15 -11.42
N ALA A 112 -12.39 1.46 -10.18
CA ALA A 112 -12.62 0.45 -9.14
C ALA A 112 -14.05 -0.09 -9.24
N ASP A 113 -14.37 -0.74 -10.36
CA ASP A 113 -15.65 -1.42 -10.56
C ASP A 113 -15.63 -2.86 -10.02
N GLU A 114 -16.80 -3.50 -9.92
CA GLU A 114 -16.93 -4.85 -9.38
C GLU A 114 -16.02 -5.86 -10.08
N VAL A 115 -15.82 -5.73 -11.40
CA VAL A 115 -14.99 -6.66 -12.19
C VAL A 115 -13.51 -6.51 -11.82
N ILE A 116 -13.01 -5.27 -11.68
CA ILE A 116 -11.64 -5.01 -11.26
C ILE A 116 -11.42 -5.44 -9.81
N LEU A 117 -12.40 -5.21 -8.93
CA LEU A 117 -12.33 -5.65 -7.54
C LEU A 117 -12.31 -7.18 -7.43
N ASP A 118 -13.16 -7.90 -8.16
CA ASP A 118 -13.16 -9.37 -8.20
C ASP A 118 -11.82 -9.91 -8.71
N ARG A 119 -11.29 -9.32 -9.78
CA ARG A 119 -9.97 -9.69 -10.33
C ARG A 119 -8.84 -9.43 -9.34
N ALA A 120 -8.92 -8.34 -8.58
CA ALA A 120 -7.96 -8.07 -7.51
C ALA A 120 -8.08 -9.12 -6.39
N SER A 121 -9.30 -9.57 -6.07
CA SER A 121 -9.54 -10.56 -5.01
C SER A 121 -8.90 -11.88 -5.40
N ASP A 122 -9.18 -12.34 -6.62
CA ASP A 122 -8.60 -13.54 -7.20
C ASP A 122 -7.07 -13.47 -7.27
N ALA A 123 -6.53 -12.31 -7.62
CA ALA A 123 -5.08 -12.10 -7.67
C ALA A 123 -4.40 -12.14 -6.29
N SER A 124 -5.13 -11.76 -5.25
CA SER A 124 -4.69 -11.74 -3.85
C SER A 124 -4.73 -13.12 -3.18
N VAL A 125 -5.43 -14.10 -3.78
CA VAL A 125 -5.49 -15.46 -3.22
C VAL A 125 -4.08 -16.06 -3.07
N GLY A 126 -3.79 -16.51 -1.85
CA GLY A 126 -2.50 -17.09 -1.48
C GLY A 126 -1.35 -16.09 -1.37
N ALA A 127 -1.64 -14.78 -1.38
CA ALA A 127 -0.67 -13.76 -1.01
C ALA A 127 -0.46 -13.77 0.51
N ASP A 128 0.79 -13.63 0.92
CA ASP A 128 1.14 -13.30 2.30
C ASP A 128 1.15 -11.78 2.51
N VAL A 129 1.47 -11.05 1.44
CA VAL A 129 1.61 -9.60 1.42
C VAL A 129 1.12 -9.07 0.08
N ILE A 130 0.29 -8.03 0.14
CA ILE A 130 -0.11 -7.25 -1.03
C ILE A 130 0.66 -5.93 -1.00
N VAL A 131 1.29 -5.58 -2.12
CA VAL A 131 1.96 -4.30 -2.31
C VAL A 131 1.29 -3.57 -3.48
N SER A 132 0.54 -2.52 -3.20
CA SER A 132 -0.01 -1.65 -4.24
C SER A 132 0.97 -0.54 -4.61
N VAL A 133 1.18 -0.30 -5.91
CA VAL A 133 1.97 0.85 -6.39
C VAL A 133 1.21 1.62 -7.45
N GLY A 134 0.74 2.81 -7.09
CA GLY A 134 0.16 3.78 -8.01
C GLY A 134 -0.66 4.84 -7.30
N GLY A 135 -1.71 5.35 -7.98
CA GLY A 135 -2.59 6.37 -7.43
C GLY A 135 -3.54 5.87 -6.33
N GLY A 136 -4.50 6.72 -5.95
CA GLY A 136 -5.54 6.37 -4.98
C GLY A 136 -6.34 5.14 -5.42
N THR A 137 -6.75 5.10 -6.70
CA THR A 137 -7.59 4.02 -7.24
C THR A 137 -6.95 2.64 -7.10
N ILE A 138 -5.67 2.46 -7.47
CA ILE A 138 -5.03 1.14 -7.33
C ILE A 138 -4.83 0.74 -5.87
N THR A 139 -4.63 1.73 -4.99
CA THR A 139 -4.52 1.50 -3.55
C THR A 139 -5.88 1.06 -2.98
N ASP A 140 -6.99 1.61 -3.49
CA ASP A 140 -8.34 1.19 -3.11
C ASP A 140 -8.69 -0.20 -3.65
N VAL A 141 -8.33 -0.49 -4.91
CA VAL A 141 -8.50 -1.82 -5.53
C VAL A 141 -7.69 -2.90 -4.79
N ALA A 142 -6.56 -2.58 -4.17
CA ALA A 142 -5.72 -3.55 -3.49
C ALA A 142 -6.14 -3.83 -2.01
N LYS A 143 -7.18 -3.18 -1.49
CA LYS A 143 -7.67 -3.35 -0.10
C LYS A 143 -8.73 -4.43 0.08
N ILE A 144 -9.28 -4.93 -1.02
CA ILE A 144 -10.35 -5.94 -1.06
C ILE A 144 -9.87 -7.33 -0.66
#